data_AF-A0A200HCF4-F1
#
_entry.id   AF-A0A200HCF4-F1
#
_cell.length_a   1.000
_cell.length_b   1.000
_cell.length_c   1.000
_cell.angle_alpha   90.00
_cell.angle_beta   90.00
_cell.angle_gamma   90.00
#
_symmetry.space_group_name_H-M   'P 1'
#
loop_
_entity.id
_entity.type
_entity.pdbx_description
1 polymer ?
#
loop_
_entity_poly.entity_id
_entity_poly.type
_entity_poly.pdbx_seq_one_letter_code
_entity_poly.pdbx_strand_id
1 'polypeptide(L)'
;MTRPIPPELMAGPFTHAMARELGVTEKMLRGRRFVRLFPRVWSVAGVGMDVHGWIQAARLALPERAHVSHLSRLHDLGLLLGDPRPIHFTVSGDLHLRLPGVFVPRTEVLPPCDDRGVTLASAFVQACATGRLLDLIVIRD
;
A
#
# COMPACT_ATOMS: atom_id res chain seq x y z
N MET A 1 -16.16 12.14 28.37
CA MET A 1 -14.87 12.67 27.90
C MET A 1 -14.28 11.73 26.86
N THR A 2 -13.87 12.26 25.70
CA THR A 2 -13.37 11.44 24.59
C THR A 2 -11.86 11.20 24.76
N ARG A 3 -11.43 9.94 24.82
CA ARG A 3 -9.99 9.61 24.90
C ARG A 3 -9.23 10.21 23.71
N PRO A 4 -8.07 10.87 23.91
CA PRO A 4 -7.25 11.38 22.82
C PRO A 4 -6.78 10.24 21.90
N ILE A 5 -6.54 10.56 20.63
CA ILE A 5 -6.00 9.59 19.66
C ILE A 5 -4.49 9.48 19.91
N PRO A 6 -3.93 8.26 20.06
CA PRO A 6 -2.49 8.07 20.16
C PRO A 6 -1.74 8.67 18.95
N PRO A 7 -0.63 9.42 19.16
CA PRO A 7 0.14 10.02 18.08
C PRO A 7 0.63 9.02 17.02
N GLU A 8 0.90 7.78 17.41
CA GLU A 8 1.36 6.71 16.53
C GLU A 8 0.31 6.35 15.47
N LEU A 9 -0.98 6.45 15.83
CA LEU A 9 -2.08 6.22 14.88
C LEU A 9 -2.31 7.41 13.94
N MET A 10 -1.74 8.58 14.26
CA MET A 10 -1.80 9.76 13.38
C MET A 10 -0.73 9.71 12.29
N ALA A 11 0.32 8.89 12.45
CA ALA A 11 1.45 8.83 11.53
C ALA A 11 1.13 8.16 10.18
N GLY A 12 0.03 7.40 10.10
CA GLY A 12 -0.35 6.71 8.87
C GLY A 12 -1.43 5.66 9.09
N PRO A 13 -1.64 4.79 8.10
CA PRO A 13 -2.58 3.69 8.22
C PRO A 13 -2.07 2.66 9.23
N PHE A 14 -3.02 2.00 9.90
CA PHE A 14 -2.71 1.03 10.95
C PHE A 14 -3.70 -0.13 10.93
N THR A 15 -3.30 -1.24 11.53
CA THR A 15 -4.19 -2.41 11.68
C THR A 15 -5.02 -2.30 12.95
N HIS A 16 -6.13 -3.03 12.99
CA HIS A 16 -6.89 -3.25 14.23
C HIS A 16 -6.01 -3.77 15.38
N ALA A 17 -5.01 -4.61 15.11
CA ALA A 17 -4.10 -5.14 16.13
C ALA A 17 -3.23 -4.04 16.74
N MET A 18 -2.60 -3.20 15.90
CA MET A 18 -1.81 -2.05 16.35
C MET A 18 -2.66 -1.07 17.17
N ALA A 19 -3.88 -0.79 16.74
CA ALA A 19 -4.81 0.07 17.48
C ALA A 19 -5.10 -0.51 18.88
N ARG A 20 -5.30 -1.84 18.96
CA ARG A 20 -5.61 -2.52 20.22
C ARG A 20 -4.46 -2.47 21.21
N GLU A 21 -3.22 -2.59 20.75
CA GLU A 21 -2.01 -2.45 21.57
C GLU A 21 -1.90 -1.06 22.20
N LEU A 22 -2.40 -0.03 21.51
CA LEU A 22 -2.44 1.36 22.00
C LEU A 22 -3.73 1.69 22.80
N GLY A 23 -4.52 0.67 23.13
CA GLY A 23 -5.76 0.80 23.91
C GLY A 23 -6.94 1.37 23.12
N VAL A 24 -6.89 1.39 21.79
CA VAL A 24 -8.02 1.76 20.93
C VAL A 24 -8.82 0.51 20.58
N THR A 25 -10.04 0.43 21.12
CA THR A 25 -10.92 -0.73 20.93
C THR A 25 -11.67 -0.69 19.60
N GLU A 26 -12.17 -1.84 19.15
CA GLU A 26 -13.01 -1.92 17.94
C GLU A 26 -14.23 -0.99 18.01
N LYS A 27 -14.86 -0.86 19.19
CA LYS A 27 -15.97 0.06 19.42
C LYS A 27 -15.58 1.51 19.14
N MET A 28 -14.34 1.91 19.47
CA MET A 28 -13.84 3.25 19.19
C MET A 28 -13.58 3.46 17.69
N LEU A 29 -13.08 2.45 16.97
CA LEU A 29 -12.81 2.52 15.52
C LEU A 29 -14.07 2.72 14.69
N ARG A 30 -15.23 2.27 15.17
CA ARG A 30 -16.53 2.53 14.53
C ARG A 30 -17.01 3.98 14.68
N GLY A 31 -16.32 4.80 15.48
CA GLY A 31 -16.62 6.22 15.64
C GLY A 31 -16.12 7.07 14.48
N ARG A 32 -16.68 8.28 14.33
CA ARG A 32 -16.40 9.23 13.22
C ARG A 32 -14.94 9.70 13.10
N ARG A 33 -14.10 9.43 14.11
CA ARG A 33 -12.69 9.84 14.14
C ARG A 33 -11.77 8.90 13.34
N PHE A 34 -12.30 7.80 12.83
CA PHE A 34 -11.54 6.81 12.07
C PHE A 34 -12.25 6.49 10.78
N VAL A 35 -11.47 6.17 9.75
CA VAL A 35 -11.95 5.74 8.45
C VAL A 35 -11.37 4.37 8.16
N ARG A 36 -12.22 3.43 7.75
CA ARG A 36 -11.78 2.11 7.29
C ARG A 36 -11.33 2.24 5.84
N LEU A 37 -10.06 1.92 5.58
CA LEU A 37 -9.48 1.94 4.23
C LEU A 37 -9.67 0.59 3.53
N PHE A 38 -9.36 -0.49 4.24
CA PHE A 38 -9.45 -1.88 3.77
C PHE A 38 -10.01 -2.78 4.89
N PRO A 39 -10.21 -4.09 4.65
CA PRO A 39 -10.45 -5.01 5.74
C PRO A 39 -9.35 -4.94 6.80
N ARG A 40 -9.74 -4.63 8.04
CA ARG A 40 -8.85 -4.53 9.22
C ARG A 40 -7.81 -3.41 9.19
N VAL A 41 -7.78 -2.57 8.16
CA VAL A 41 -6.88 -1.41 8.04
C VAL A 41 -7.67 -0.11 8.12
N TRP A 42 -7.18 0.80 8.95
CA TRP A 42 -7.83 2.04 9.33
C TRP A 42 -6.86 3.21 9.22
N SER A 43 -7.40 4.41 9.16
CA SER A 43 -6.67 5.67 9.34
C SER A 43 -7.50 6.61 10.21
N VAL A 44 -6.86 7.63 10.76
CA VAL A 44 -7.55 8.72 11.46
C VAL A 44 -8.24 9.62 10.44
N ALA A 45 -9.49 9.97 10.70
CA ALA A 45 -10.26 10.87 9.85
C ALA A 45 -9.60 12.26 9.81
N GLY A 46 -9.50 12.84 8.62
CA GLY A 46 -8.89 14.16 8.41
C GLY A 46 -7.37 14.14 8.24
N VAL A 47 -6.70 13.00 8.46
CA VAL A 47 -5.30 12.82 8.05
C VAL A 47 -5.28 12.53 6.55
N GLY A 48 -4.60 13.40 5.78
CA GLY A 48 -4.44 13.22 4.34
C GLY A 48 -3.60 11.98 4.03
N MET A 49 -4.05 11.17 3.07
CA MET A 49 -3.33 9.99 2.60
C MET A 49 -2.69 10.30 1.25
N ASP A 50 -1.36 10.42 1.25
CA ASP A 50 -0.57 10.47 0.03
C ASP A 50 -0.38 9.07 -0.57
N VAL A 51 0.31 8.98 -1.71
CA VAL A 51 0.61 7.71 -2.38
C VAL A 51 1.30 6.72 -1.44
N HIS A 52 2.28 7.19 -0.67
CA HIS A 52 3.03 6.32 0.24
C HIS A 52 2.13 5.73 1.32
N GLY A 53 1.26 6.55 1.90
CA GLY A 53 0.22 6.12 2.82
C GLY A 53 -0.68 5.04 2.20
N TRP A 54 -1.12 5.22 0.96
CA TRP A 54 -1.94 4.20 0.28
C TRP A 54 -1.19 2.90 0.03
N ILE A 55 0.10 2.96 -0.30
CA ILE A 55 0.97 1.78 -0.42
C ILE A 55 1.06 1.05 0.93
N GLN A 56 1.30 1.77 2.03
CA GLN A 56 1.36 1.15 3.36
C GLN A 56 0.01 0.56 3.76
N ALA A 57 -1.10 1.25 3.49
CA ALA A 57 -2.44 0.75 3.79
C ALA A 57 -2.72 -0.57 3.05
N ALA A 58 -2.36 -0.65 1.77
CA ALA A 58 -2.51 -1.85 0.96
C ALA A 58 -1.60 -2.98 1.47
N ARG A 59 -0.35 -2.67 1.84
CA ARG A 59 0.59 -3.64 2.42
C ARG A 59 0.05 -4.25 3.71
N LEU A 60 -0.54 -3.45 4.59
CA LEU A 60 -1.18 -3.94 5.82
C LEU A 60 -2.43 -4.80 5.59
N ALA A 61 -3.09 -4.64 4.43
CA ALA A 61 -4.28 -5.39 4.06
C ALA A 61 -3.97 -6.69 3.29
N LEU A 62 -2.77 -6.80 2.75
CA LEU A 62 -2.30 -7.93 1.95
C LEU A 62 -1.49 -8.92 2.80
N PRO A 63 -1.41 -10.20 2.39
CA PRO A 63 -0.51 -11.14 3.02
C PRO A 63 0.96 -10.75 2.75
N GLU A 64 1.86 -11.12 3.66
CA GLU A 64 3.29 -10.79 3.59
C GLU A 64 3.97 -11.19 2.27
N ARG A 65 3.51 -12.29 1.65
CA ARG A 65 4.00 -12.77 0.35
C ARG A 65 3.61 -11.89 -0.85
N ALA A 66 2.80 -10.85 -0.66
CA ALA A 66 2.47 -9.88 -1.70
C ALA A 66 3.46 -8.72 -1.64
N HIS A 67 4.20 -8.52 -2.72
CA HIS A 67 5.28 -7.56 -2.81
C HIS A 67 4.87 -6.33 -3.62
N VAL A 68 5.12 -5.11 -3.12
CA VAL A 68 4.88 -3.88 -3.89
C VAL A 68 5.67 -3.94 -5.19
N SER A 69 5.04 -3.54 -6.30
CA SER A 69 5.59 -3.70 -7.65
C SER A 69 5.31 -2.50 -8.56
N HIS A 70 5.81 -2.52 -9.80
CA HIS A 70 5.59 -1.48 -10.82
C HIS A 70 5.90 -0.05 -10.31
N LEU A 71 5.18 0.98 -10.80
CA LEU A 71 5.31 2.37 -10.37
C LEU A 71 5.08 2.55 -8.86
N SER A 72 4.23 1.73 -8.23
CA SER A 72 4.03 1.81 -6.77
C SER A 72 5.32 1.50 -6.01
N ARG A 73 6.15 0.57 -6.49
CA ARG A 73 7.45 0.30 -5.87
C ARG A 73 8.45 1.43 -6.11
N LEU A 74 8.43 2.05 -7.28
CA LEU A 74 9.27 3.23 -7.56
C LEU A 74 8.92 4.37 -6.61
N HIS A 75 7.62 4.65 -6.39
CA HIS A 75 7.17 5.64 -5.41
C HIS A 75 7.52 5.25 -3.97
N ASP A 76 7.43 3.97 -3.59
CA ASP A 76 7.86 3.47 -2.26
C ASP A 76 9.37 3.66 -2.02
N LEU A 77 10.17 3.76 -3.10
CA LEU A 77 11.59 4.09 -3.08
C LEU A 77 11.89 5.60 -3.21
N GLY A 78 10.87 6.45 -3.32
CA GLY A 78 11.00 7.90 -3.46
C GLY A 78 11.11 8.41 -4.91
N LEU A 79 10.99 7.54 -5.91
CA LEU A 79 10.98 7.90 -7.32
C LEU A 79 9.54 8.20 -7.77
N LEU A 80 9.15 9.47 -7.65
CA LEU A 80 7.77 9.94 -7.84
C LEU A 80 7.43 10.16 -9.33
N LEU A 81 7.37 9.07 -10.10
CA LEU A 81 7.12 9.08 -11.54
C LEU A 81 5.67 8.73 -11.86
N GLY A 82 4.97 9.60 -12.60
CA GLY A 82 3.58 9.38 -13.02
C GLY A 82 2.60 9.19 -11.86
N ASP A 83 1.37 8.76 -12.20
CA ASP A 83 0.37 8.34 -11.22
C ASP A 83 0.47 6.83 -10.99
N PRO A 84 0.85 6.35 -9.79
CA PRO A 84 1.03 4.93 -9.52
C PRO A 84 -0.30 4.22 -9.19
N ARG A 85 -1.46 4.84 -9.46
CA ARG A 85 -2.78 4.24 -9.24
C ARG A 85 -3.23 3.43 -10.46
N PRO A 86 -3.85 2.25 -10.26
CA PRO A 86 -4.09 1.57 -8.98
C PRO A 86 -2.78 1.13 -8.31
N ILE A 87 -2.75 0.97 -6.99
CA ILE A 87 -1.54 0.53 -6.29
C ILE A 87 -1.22 -0.92 -6.67
N HIS A 88 -0.01 -1.17 -7.16
CA HIS A 88 0.42 -2.47 -7.66
C HIS A 88 1.20 -3.26 -6.62
N PHE A 89 0.79 -4.51 -6.46
CA PHE A 89 1.55 -5.57 -5.80
C PHE A 89 1.73 -6.73 -6.76
N THR A 90 2.57 -7.70 -6.45
CA THR A 90 2.71 -8.98 -7.16
C THR A 90 2.79 -10.10 -6.13
N VAL A 91 2.20 -11.25 -6.42
CA VAL A 91 2.17 -12.39 -5.50
C VAL A 91 2.44 -13.69 -6.25
N SER A 92 3.16 -14.62 -5.62
CA SER A 92 3.26 -15.99 -6.11
C SER A 92 2.02 -16.81 -5.77
N GLY A 93 1.54 -17.55 -6.76
CA GLY A 93 0.37 -18.42 -6.62
C GLY A 93 -0.94 -17.66 -6.44
N ASP A 94 -1.97 -18.38 -6.01
CA ASP A 94 -3.33 -17.83 -5.97
C ASP A 94 -3.57 -16.95 -4.74
N LEU A 95 -4.22 -15.80 -4.99
CA LEU A 95 -4.69 -14.89 -3.97
C LEU A 95 -6.10 -14.41 -4.34
N HIS A 96 -7.12 -14.98 -3.70
CA HIS A 96 -8.50 -14.54 -3.85
C HIS A 96 -8.80 -13.38 -2.88
N LEU A 97 -8.27 -12.21 -3.18
CA LEU A 97 -8.54 -10.97 -2.43
C LEU A 97 -8.81 -9.83 -3.41
N ARG A 98 -9.85 -9.03 -3.13
CA ARG A 98 -10.15 -7.80 -3.88
C ARG A 98 -10.12 -6.62 -2.93
N LEU A 99 -9.18 -5.71 -3.14
CA LEU A 99 -9.06 -4.45 -2.42
C LEU A 99 -9.30 -3.30 -3.41
N PRO A 100 -10.26 -2.40 -3.17
CA PRO A 100 -10.51 -1.27 -4.08
C PRO A 100 -9.24 -0.44 -4.32
N GLY A 101 -8.93 -0.13 -5.57
CA GLY A 101 -7.74 0.67 -5.91
C GLY A 101 -6.40 -0.06 -5.76
N VAL A 102 -6.40 -1.37 -5.51
CA VAL A 102 -5.19 -2.21 -5.46
C VAL A 102 -5.28 -3.28 -6.53
N PHE A 103 -4.21 -3.41 -7.32
CA PHE A 103 -4.07 -4.45 -8.34
C PHE A 103 -2.98 -5.44 -7.93
N VAL A 104 -3.30 -6.74 -7.97
CA VAL A 104 -2.39 -7.81 -7.57
C VAL A 104 -2.41 -8.90 -8.64
N PRO A 105 -1.57 -8.80 -9.70
CA PRO A 105 -1.38 -9.89 -10.64
C PRO A 105 -0.67 -11.05 -9.93
N ARG A 106 -1.12 -12.26 -10.27
CA ARG A 106 -0.45 -13.50 -9.90
C ARG A 106 0.70 -13.78 -10.86
N THR A 107 1.77 -14.37 -10.32
CA THR A 107 2.88 -14.89 -11.12
C THR A 107 3.25 -16.28 -10.62
N GLU A 108 3.77 -17.12 -11.52
CA GLU A 108 4.32 -18.43 -11.14
C GLU A 108 5.65 -18.26 -10.41
N VAL A 109 6.48 -17.34 -10.89
CA VAL A 109 7.80 -17.02 -10.32
C VAL A 109 7.82 -15.54 -9.95
N LEU A 110 8.16 -15.25 -8.70
CA LEU A 110 8.34 -13.86 -8.27
C LEU A 110 9.56 -13.26 -8.99
N PRO A 111 9.48 -11.99 -9.43
CA PRO A 111 10.67 -11.23 -9.73
C PRO A 111 11.60 -11.19 -8.51
N PRO A 112 12.90 -10.89 -8.68
CA PRO A 112 13.78 -10.62 -7.56
C PRO A 112 13.15 -9.61 -6.58
N CYS A 113 13.18 -9.94 -5.29
CA CYS A 113 12.64 -9.12 -4.21
C CYS A 113 13.73 -8.73 -3.20
N ASP A 114 13.51 -7.62 -2.51
CA ASP A 114 14.15 -7.24 -1.26
C ASP A 114 13.14 -7.32 -0.10
N ASP A 115 13.55 -6.91 1.11
CA ASP A 115 12.73 -6.94 2.33
C ASP A 115 11.44 -6.13 2.23
N ARG A 116 11.32 -5.22 1.25
CA ARG A 116 10.18 -4.31 1.10
C ARG A 116 9.39 -4.57 -0.17
N GLY A 117 9.90 -5.22 -1.20
CA GLY A 117 9.12 -5.47 -2.42
C GLY A 117 9.95 -6.05 -3.55
N VAL A 118 9.48 -5.93 -4.79
CA VAL A 118 10.33 -6.26 -5.93
C VAL A 118 11.51 -5.28 -5.98
N THR A 119 12.66 -5.75 -6.48
CA THR A 119 13.85 -4.89 -6.62
C THR A 119 13.59 -3.72 -7.57
N LEU A 120 14.38 -2.65 -7.46
CA LEU A 120 14.26 -1.46 -8.33
C LEU A 120 14.24 -1.82 -9.82
N ALA A 121 15.18 -2.68 -10.27
CA ALA A 121 15.26 -3.11 -11.66
C ALA A 121 13.99 -3.85 -12.10
N SER A 122 13.47 -4.75 -11.25
CA SER A 122 12.23 -5.48 -11.53
C SER A 122 11.02 -4.55 -11.58
N ALA A 123 10.91 -3.62 -10.64
CA ALA A 123 9.85 -2.62 -10.59
C ALA A 123 9.82 -1.76 -11.86
N PHE A 124 11.00 -1.34 -12.32
CA PHE A 124 11.13 -0.56 -13.54
C PHE A 124 10.70 -1.35 -14.78
N VAL A 125 11.19 -2.58 -14.96
CA VAL A 125 10.78 -3.46 -16.07
C VAL A 125 9.26 -3.68 -16.07
N GLN A 126 8.68 -3.91 -14.90
CA GLN A 126 7.23 -4.08 -14.75
C GLN A 126 6.45 -2.81 -15.09
N ALA A 127 6.91 -1.64 -14.63
CA ALA A 127 6.31 -0.36 -14.99
C ALA A 127 6.34 -0.11 -16.51
N CYS A 128 7.44 -0.47 -17.18
CA CYS A 128 7.55 -0.42 -18.64
C CYS A 128 6.59 -1.37 -19.35
N ALA A 129 6.32 -2.55 -18.79
CA ALA A 129 5.44 -3.54 -19.38
C ALA A 129 3.95 -3.15 -19.32
N THR A 130 3.55 -2.30 -18.38
CA THR A 130 2.15 -1.88 -18.20
C THR A 130 1.88 -0.41 -18.56
N GLY A 131 2.93 0.41 -18.71
CA GLY A 131 2.83 1.80 -19.14
C GLY A 131 2.56 1.96 -20.64
N ARG A 132 1.96 3.09 -21.05
CA ARG A 132 1.92 3.48 -22.47
C ARG A 132 3.31 4.01 -22.84
N LEU A 133 3.79 3.70 -24.05
CA LEU A 133 5.16 4.01 -24.53
C LEU A 133 5.62 5.48 -24.30
N LEU A 134 4.68 6.44 -24.30
CA LEU A 134 4.95 7.86 -24.11
C LEU A 134 5.28 8.27 -22.65
N ASP A 135 4.82 7.51 -21.65
CA ASP A 135 5.12 7.80 -20.23
C ASP A 135 6.53 7.32 -19.81
N LEU A 136 7.14 6.44 -20.61
CA LEU A 136 8.42 5.79 -20.31
C LEU A 136 9.65 6.59 -20.79
N ILE A 137 9.47 7.52 -21.72
CA ILE A 137 10.55 8.36 -22.24
C ILE A 137 11.03 9.36 -21.18
N VAL A 138 10.16 9.77 -20.24
CA VAL A 138 10.51 10.68 -19.14
C VAL A 138 11.36 10.00 -18.05
N ILE A 139 11.39 8.66 -17.99
CA ILE A 139 12.08 7.92 -16.91
C ILE A 139 13.59 7.75 -17.18
N ARG A 140 14.07 8.03 -18.41
CA ARG A 140 15.42 7.66 -18.85
C ARG A 140 16.39 8.83 -19.11
N ASP A 141 16.00 10.08 -18.83
CA ASP A 141 16.88 11.25 -18.90
C ASP A 141 17.22 11.80 -17.51
#